data_AF-A0A524R2I3-F1
#
_entry.id   AF-A0A524R2I3-F1
#
_cell.length_a   1.000
_cell.length_b   1.000
_cell.length_c   1.000
_cell.angle_alpha   90.00
_cell.angle_beta   90.00
_cell.angle_gamma   90.00
#
_symmetry.space_group_name_H-M   'P 1'
#
loop_
_entity.id
_entity.type
_entity.pdbx_description
1 polymer ?
#
loop_
_entity_poly.entity_id
_entity_poly.type
_entity_poly.pdbx_seq_one_letter_code
_entity_poly.pdbx_strand_id
1 'polypeptide(L)'
;MEVGRRSGLVKGRRKLLIFLVQAIVVLAVLGAAGTVGFLEYSAQPGFCNNCHNMEPYYESWLNSSHNMVPCIQCHYAPGIKAEAMGKVQAANQVVKYLTRTYEEKPWAEIEDAACTREGCHLEQRLGVVSYLGVRFDHAQHLGELRRGKDLRCTSCHSQIVQGEHLTVTPATCNLCHFKDRPIGQPLGGCLGCHPSPPNLEYEGVPIDHEQIVRDLVSCSKCHSGVIVGDGMAEEQRCWSCHNLPERMDEFDNPTLIHEVHIAEHNVPCQMCHTEIQHKVVALEETLELECSNCHRGAHAAQQALVSGSGGHGVEENPSRMFLARVTCESCHALPGEIPGHDGVSLAGEATCLSCHGIEFAGILPGWEEEMLTRVEAVSRAVTQVRRALGTGSAPVADSLIRAAEENLELVRTGKGAHNIPYADQLLRAAVRMAREAAEAGGANPGLASVNLGQPMEAGSCASCHYGVDGGGLVTWKGRTFPHRRHTVNAGFDCQVCHTPMDEHGGLTLASTATCDNCHHISDSRKPAVFVTTPLRETPSPSRGEVSSTTPISPWDSAATPATRLLPWRCRRIPAPAVIAFTTLPRRTVCSATTGPPRAR
;
A
#
# COMPACT_ATOMS: atom_id res chain seq x y z
N MET A 1 71.57 65.52 -61.73
CA MET A 1 70.28 64.84 -61.49
C MET A 1 70.51 63.62 -60.61
N GLU A 2 70.74 63.77 -59.30
CA GLU A 2 71.12 62.60 -58.47
C GLU A 2 70.56 62.58 -57.03
N VAL A 3 69.73 63.57 -56.67
CA VAL A 3 69.11 63.66 -55.34
C VAL A 3 67.69 63.05 -55.28
N GLY A 4 67.04 62.82 -56.44
CA GLY A 4 65.66 62.31 -56.52
C GLY A 4 65.50 60.78 -56.41
N ARG A 5 66.57 59.99 -56.57
CA ARG A 5 66.47 58.52 -56.66
C ARG A 5 66.53 57.79 -55.30
N ARG A 6 67.14 58.41 -54.28
CA ARG A 6 67.24 57.84 -52.91
C ARG A 6 65.95 58.00 -52.10
N SER A 7 65.13 59.02 -52.33
CA SER A 7 63.88 59.27 -51.59
C SER A 7 62.73 58.34 -52.01
N GLY A 8 62.70 57.88 -53.27
CA GLY A 8 61.72 56.92 -53.78
C GLY A 8 61.91 55.50 -53.25
N LEU A 9 63.16 55.06 -53.08
CA LEU A 9 63.52 53.74 -52.52
C LEU A 9 63.17 53.62 -51.02
N VAL A 10 63.32 54.70 -50.25
CA VAL A 10 62.93 54.74 -48.82
C VAL A 10 61.39 54.78 -48.67
N LYS A 11 60.68 55.54 -49.51
CA LYS A 11 59.19 55.56 -49.55
C LYS A 11 58.61 54.21 -49.98
N GLY A 12 59.21 53.53 -50.96
CA GLY A 12 58.79 52.20 -51.43
C GLY A 12 59.00 51.11 -50.37
N ARG A 13 60.16 51.12 -49.70
CA ARG A 13 60.43 50.21 -48.55
C ARG A 13 59.49 50.45 -47.38
N ARG A 14 59.15 51.70 -47.06
CA ARG A 14 58.18 52.04 -46.00
C ARG A 14 56.77 51.57 -46.34
N LYS A 15 56.33 51.73 -47.59
CA LYS A 15 55.02 51.21 -48.05
C LYS A 15 54.96 49.68 -48.05
N LEU A 16 56.04 49.00 -48.45
CA LEU A 16 56.16 47.55 -48.39
C LEU A 16 56.16 47.02 -46.95
N LEU A 17 56.88 47.68 -46.04
CA LEU A 17 56.86 47.36 -44.61
C LEU A 17 55.47 47.54 -43.99
N ILE A 18 54.77 48.64 -44.32
CA ILE A 18 53.39 48.88 -43.87
C ILE A 18 52.47 47.78 -44.40
N PHE A 19 52.59 47.40 -45.67
CA PHE A 19 51.79 46.32 -46.27
C PHE A 19 52.06 44.96 -45.62
N LEU A 20 53.34 44.63 -45.35
CA LEU A 20 53.70 43.39 -44.66
C LEU A 20 53.18 43.35 -43.22
N VAL A 21 53.29 44.45 -42.48
CA VAL A 21 52.72 44.55 -41.14
C VAL A 21 51.19 44.43 -41.18
N GLN A 22 50.53 45.08 -42.15
CA GLN A 22 49.08 44.95 -42.34
C GLN A 22 48.68 43.51 -42.68
N ALA A 23 49.42 42.82 -43.56
CA ALA A 23 49.16 41.43 -43.90
C ALA A 23 49.35 40.49 -42.70
N ILE A 24 50.40 40.71 -41.88
CA ILE A 24 50.62 39.96 -40.65
C ILE A 24 49.50 40.20 -39.65
N VAL A 25 49.05 41.45 -39.47
CA VAL A 25 47.93 41.78 -38.58
C VAL A 25 46.64 41.13 -39.06
N VAL A 26 46.34 41.18 -40.37
CA VAL A 26 45.16 40.51 -40.94
C VAL A 26 45.23 39.01 -40.74
N LEU A 27 46.38 38.38 -41.00
CA LEU A 27 46.56 36.93 -40.76
C LEU A 27 46.45 36.58 -39.27
N ALA A 28 46.98 37.41 -38.37
CA ALA A 28 46.85 37.22 -36.93
C ALA A 28 45.39 37.34 -36.47
N VAL A 29 44.64 38.32 -37.01
CA VAL A 29 43.21 38.50 -36.71
C VAL A 29 42.38 37.34 -37.28
N LEU A 30 42.64 36.90 -38.52
CA LEU A 30 41.98 35.74 -39.12
C LEU A 30 42.32 34.45 -38.38
N GLY A 31 43.57 34.29 -37.94
CA GLY A 31 44.00 33.17 -37.12
C GLY A 31 43.32 33.16 -35.75
N ALA A 32 43.23 34.31 -35.10
CA ALA A 32 42.52 34.46 -33.82
C ALA A 32 41.02 34.19 -33.98
N ALA A 33 40.37 34.76 -35.00
CA ALA A 33 38.96 34.53 -35.29
C ALA A 33 38.67 33.06 -35.63
N GLY A 34 39.54 32.41 -36.43
CA GLY A 34 39.43 30.99 -36.73
C GLY A 34 39.62 30.11 -35.49
N THR A 35 40.54 30.50 -34.60
CA THR A 35 40.75 29.79 -33.32
C THR A 35 39.51 29.91 -32.42
N VAL A 36 38.96 31.10 -32.25
CA VAL A 36 37.74 31.33 -31.46
C VAL A 36 36.56 30.55 -32.05
N GLY A 37 36.34 30.63 -33.37
CA GLY A 37 35.28 29.89 -34.04
C GLY A 37 35.41 28.37 -33.88
N PHE A 38 36.63 27.83 -33.94
CA PHE A 38 36.87 26.41 -33.68
C PHE A 38 36.60 26.06 -32.21
N LEU A 39 36.99 26.92 -31.26
CA LEU A 39 36.74 26.70 -29.84
C LEU A 39 35.23 26.64 -29.53
N GLU A 40 34.44 27.51 -30.14
CA GLU A 40 32.97 27.50 -30.01
C GLU A 40 32.34 26.28 -30.70
N TYR A 41 32.81 25.92 -31.89
CA TYR A 41 32.31 24.72 -32.59
C TYR A 41 32.62 23.44 -31.81
N SER A 42 33.84 23.30 -31.28
CA SER A 42 34.28 22.15 -30.48
C SER A 42 33.53 21.97 -29.15
N ALA A 43 32.79 23.00 -28.72
CA ALA A 43 31.96 22.99 -27.52
C ALA A 43 30.52 22.49 -27.77
N GLN A 44 30.12 22.34 -29.04
CA GLN A 44 28.75 21.97 -29.39
C GLN A 44 28.53 20.45 -29.27
N PRO A 45 27.36 19.99 -28.82
CA PRO A 45 27.04 18.56 -28.72
C PRO A 45 27.25 17.79 -30.03
N GLY A 46 26.93 18.40 -31.18
CA GLY A 46 27.10 17.77 -32.49
C GLY A 46 28.56 17.50 -32.85
N PHE A 47 29.52 18.28 -32.34
CA PHE A 47 30.95 17.97 -32.48
C PHE A 47 31.30 16.70 -31.70
N CYS A 48 30.80 16.59 -30.46
CA CYS A 48 31.01 15.43 -29.61
C CYS A 48 30.40 14.16 -30.20
N ASN A 49 29.26 14.24 -30.90
CA ASN A 49 28.65 13.08 -31.55
C ASN A 49 29.56 12.44 -32.63
N ASN A 50 30.44 13.23 -33.25
CA ASN A 50 31.41 12.72 -34.21
C ASN A 50 32.61 12.02 -33.56
N CYS A 51 32.63 11.88 -32.24
CA CYS A 51 33.66 11.16 -31.48
C CYS A 51 33.26 9.69 -31.23
N HIS A 52 34.25 8.80 -31.20
CA HIS A 52 34.16 7.35 -31.40
C HIS A 52 33.19 6.55 -30.51
N ASN A 53 32.78 7.04 -29.35
CA ASN A 53 31.93 6.31 -28.39
C ASN A 53 30.81 7.17 -27.79
N MET A 54 30.56 8.35 -28.37
CA MET A 54 29.64 9.33 -27.78
C MET A 54 28.19 9.18 -28.24
N GLU A 55 27.93 8.49 -29.36
CA GLU A 55 26.58 8.33 -29.93
C GLU A 55 25.51 7.91 -28.90
N PRO A 56 25.66 6.83 -28.11
CA PRO A 56 24.63 6.44 -27.13
C PRO A 56 24.43 7.49 -26.02
N TYR A 57 25.47 8.23 -25.66
CA TYR A 57 25.40 9.31 -24.67
C TYR A 57 24.76 10.56 -25.24
N TYR A 58 25.01 10.85 -26.52
CA TYR A 58 24.38 11.93 -27.26
C TYR A 58 22.89 11.67 -27.46
N GLU A 59 22.49 10.45 -27.85
CA GLU A 59 21.09 10.04 -27.92
C GLU A 59 20.38 10.13 -26.57
N SER A 60 21.05 9.71 -25.50
CA SER A 60 20.52 9.83 -24.14
C SER A 60 20.34 11.29 -23.71
N TRP A 61 21.31 12.15 -24.02
CA TRP A 61 21.21 13.59 -23.80
C TRP A 61 20.08 14.22 -24.62
N LEU A 62 19.94 13.86 -25.89
CA LEU A 62 18.87 14.34 -26.79
C LEU A 62 17.47 14.06 -26.23
N ASN A 63 17.29 12.92 -25.56
CA ASN A 63 16.02 12.52 -24.96
C ASN A 63 15.82 13.05 -23.53
N SER A 64 16.81 13.72 -22.95
CA SER A 64 16.75 14.26 -21.60
C SER A 64 16.08 15.64 -21.53
N SER A 65 15.74 16.07 -20.32
CA SER A 65 15.28 17.44 -20.04
C SER A 65 16.33 18.52 -20.31
N HIS A 66 17.61 18.12 -20.49
CA HIS A 66 18.75 19.00 -20.70
C HIS A 66 19.25 19.01 -22.15
N ASN A 67 18.47 18.51 -23.11
CA ASN A 67 18.85 18.42 -24.53
C ASN A 67 19.10 19.77 -25.25
N MET A 68 18.93 20.89 -24.55
CA MET A 68 19.26 22.23 -25.05
C MET A 68 20.56 22.77 -24.45
N VAL A 69 21.15 22.07 -23.48
CA VAL A 69 22.36 22.48 -22.76
C VAL A 69 23.58 21.79 -23.37
N PRO A 70 24.60 22.52 -23.86
CA PRO A 70 25.82 21.91 -24.37
C PRO A 70 26.50 21.01 -23.32
N CYS A 71 27.00 19.83 -23.72
CA CYS A 71 27.58 18.85 -22.80
C CYS A 71 28.66 19.46 -21.89
N ILE A 72 29.52 20.32 -22.44
CA ILE A 72 30.61 20.94 -21.68
C ILE A 72 30.15 21.88 -20.57
N GLN A 73 28.90 22.38 -20.63
CA GLN A 73 28.34 23.21 -19.57
C GLN A 73 27.96 22.39 -18.33
N CYS A 74 27.83 21.07 -18.42
CA CYS A 74 27.64 20.24 -17.24
C CYS A 74 28.95 19.53 -16.86
N HIS A 75 29.69 19.03 -17.85
CA HIS A 75 30.88 18.22 -17.63
C HIS A 75 32.13 19.02 -17.22
N TYR A 76 32.12 20.36 -17.35
CA TYR A 76 33.19 21.21 -16.83
C TYR A 76 32.64 22.25 -15.86
N ALA A 77 33.30 22.39 -14.71
CA ALA A 77 33.01 23.43 -13.73
C ALA A 77 33.12 24.84 -14.37
N PRO A 78 32.33 25.82 -13.89
CA PRO A 78 32.43 27.19 -14.41
C PRO A 78 33.80 27.81 -14.11
N GLY A 79 34.39 28.48 -15.10
CA GLY A 79 35.63 29.25 -14.96
C GLY A 79 36.69 28.94 -16.01
N ILE A 80 37.48 29.96 -16.36
CA ILE A 80 38.45 29.91 -17.47
C ILE A 80 39.50 28.80 -17.28
N LYS A 81 39.92 28.52 -16.04
CA LYS A 81 40.90 27.47 -15.73
C LYS A 81 40.32 26.07 -15.97
N ALA A 82 39.10 25.82 -15.51
CA ALA A 82 38.41 24.55 -15.67
C ALA A 82 38.11 24.27 -17.15
N GLU A 83 37.68 25.30 -17.90
CA GLU A 83 37.44 25.18 -19.34
C GLU A 83 38.73 24.87 -20.12
N ALA A 84 39.85 25.52 -19.78
CA ALA A 84 41.15 25.24 -20.38
C ALA A 84 41.63 23.82 -20.06
N MET A 85 41.49 23.37 -18.82
CA MET A 85 41.82 21.99 -18.41
C MET A 85 40.96 20.96 -19.14
N GLY A 86 39.65 21.22 -19.25
CA GLY A 86 38.72 20.37 -20.00
C GLY A 86 39.13 20.21 -21.46
N LYS A 87 39.60 21.28 -22.12
CA LYS A 87 40.11 21.21 -23.50
C LYS A 87 41.39 20.39 -23.61
N VAL A 88 42.30 20.47 -22.64
CA VAL A 88 43.50 19.61 -22.58
C VAL A 88 43.10 18.14 -22.39
N GLN A 89 42.13 17.86 -21.51
CA GLN A 89 41.61 16.51 -21.31
C GLN A 89 40.94 15.97 -22.58
N ALA A 90 40.12 16.77 -23.26
CA ALA A 90 39.51 16.40 -24.54
C ALA A 90 40.57 16.10 -25.62
N ALA A 91 41.64 16.90 -25.70
CA ALA A 91 42.75 16.62 -26.59
C ALA A 91 43.46 15.29 -26.25
N ASN A 92 43.61 14.97 -24.96
CA ASN A 92 44.15 13.68 -24.52
C ASN A 92 43.23 12.50 -24.90
N GLN A 93 41.91 12.68 -24.91
CA GLN A 93 40.99 11.64 -25.38
C GLN A 93 41.18 11.35 -26.87
N VAL A 94 41.48 12.36 -27.69
CA VAL A 94 41.84 12.15 -29.11
C VAL A 94 43.12 11.33 -29.24
N VAL A 95 44.11 11.57 -28.38
CA VAL A 95 45.34 10.76 -28.34
C VAL A 95 45.02 9.31 -27.96
N LYS A 96 44.26 9.10 -26.88
CA LYS A 96 43.81 7.77 -26.43
C LYS A 96 43.02 7.02 -27.51
N TYR A 97 42.23 7.73 -28.30
CA TYR A 97 41.51 7.18 -29.45
C TYR A 97 42.49 6.67 -30.52
N LEU A 98 43.44 7.51 -30.93
CA LEU A 98 44.45 7.14 -31.93
C LEU A 98 45.33 5.96 -31.47
N THR A 99 45.62 5.88 -30.17
CA THR A 99 46.42 4.79 -29.58
C THR A 99 45.59 3.56 -29.18
N ARG A 100 44.26 3.60 -29.31
CA ARG A 100 43.32 2.56 -28.87
C ARG A 100 43.44 2.19 -27.39
N THR A 101 43.77 3.16 -26.54
CA THR A 101 43.91 3.01 -25.08
C THR A 101 42.81 3.75 -24.32
N TYR A 102 41.60 3.79 -24.89
CA TYR A 102 40.43 4.44 -24.31
C TYR A 102 39.58 3.43 -23.52
N GLU A 103 38.73 3.93 -22.62
CA GLU A 103 37.82 3.12 -21.79
C GLU A 103 36.40 3.10 -22.40
N GLU A 104 35.73 1.95 -22.32
CA GLU A 104 34.38 1.75 -22.90
C GLU A 104 33.24 2.27 -22.01
N LYS A 105 33.53 2.58 -20.74
CA LYS A 105 32.56 3.14 -19.77
C LYS A 105 32.99 4.54 -19.34
N PRO A 106 32.89 5.57 -20.19
CA PRO A 106 33.17 6.92 -19.78
C PRO A 106 32.21 7.34 -18.67
N TRP A 107 32.78 7.60 -17.50
CA TRP A 107 32.12 8.22 -16.37
C TRP A 107 32.62 9.67 -16.28
N ALA A 108 31.75 10.59 -15.91
CA ALA A 108 32.13 11.96 -15.68
C ALA A 108 31.65 12.44 -14.32
N GLU A 109 32.59 12.97 -13.57
CA GLU A 109 32.33 13.66 -12.32
C GLU A 109 31.81 15.07 -12.62
N ILE A 110 30.57 15.36 -12.19
CA ILE A 110 29.93 16.67 -12.38
C ILE A 110 29.90 17.39 -11.03
N GLU A 111 30.57 18.53 -10.93
CA GLU A 111 30.52 19.38 -9.74
C GLU A 111 29.17 20.10 -9.64
N ASP A 112 28.68 20.28 -8.41
CA ASP A 112 27.41 20.99 -8.16
C ASP A 112 27.42 22.43 -8.67
N ALA A 113 28.58 23.09 -8.68
CA ALA A 113 28.78 24.42 -9.27
C ALA A 113 28.46 24.46 -10.78
N ALA A 114 28.54 23.32 -11.48
CA ALA A 114 28.10 23.24 -12.87
C ALA A 114 26.57 23.27 -12.99
N CYS A 115 25.84 22.68 -12.04
CA CYS A 115 24.39 22.72 -11.97
C CYS A 115 23.87 24.10 -11.53
N THR A 116 24.56 24.73 -10.57
CA THR A 116 24.14 26.01 -9.95
C THR A 116 24.71 27.26 -10.63
N ARG A 117 25.37 27.09 -11.78
CA ARG A 117 25.88 28.20 -12.58
C ARG A 117 24.79 29.19 -12.99
N GLU A 118 25.21 30.40 -13.30
CA GLU A 118 24.32 31.44 -13.81
C GLU A 118 23.55 30.95 -15.05
N GLY A 119 22.22 31.12 -15.04
CA GLY A 119 21.33 30.66 -16.10
C GLY A 119 20.81 29.23 -15.95
N CYS A 120 21.24 28.47 -14.93
CA CYS A 120 20.78 27.10 -14.64
C CYS A 120 19.97 27.02 -13.32
N HIS A 121 20.34 26.13 -12.39
CA HIS A 121 19.59 25.87 -11.15
C HIS A 121 20.04 26.79 -10.01
N LEU A 122 19.36 27.91 -9.80
CA LEU A 122 19.64 28.78 -8.66
C LEU A 122 19.18 28.11 -7.35
N GLU A 123 20.09 27.91 -6.40
CA GLU A 123 19.83 27.19 -5.13
C GLU A 123 18.58 27.69 -4.37
N GLN A 124 18.36 29.01 -4.39
CA GLN A 124 17.21 29.68 -3.76
C GLN A 124 15.85 29.31 -4.39
N ARG A 125 15.85 28.59 -5.51
CA ARG A 125 14.66 28.14 -6.25
C ARG A 125 14.49 26.62 -6.28
N LEU A 126 15.38 25.85 -5.66
CA LEU A 126 15.32 24.38 -5.59
C LEU A 126 14.27 23.90 -4.58
N GLY A 127 13.12 24.56 -4.43
CA GLY A 127 12.14 24.28 -3.37
C GLY A 127 11.48 22.89 -3.43
N VAL A 128 10.27 22.81 -2.88
CA VAL A 128 9.51 21.56 -2.85
C VAL A 128 9.07 21.17 -4.27
N VAL A 129 9.34 19.93 -4.66
CA VAL A 129 8.93 19.33 -5.93
C VAL A 129 8.07 18.08 -5.68
N SER A 130 7.28 17.71 -6.68
CA SER A 130 6.56 16.43 -6.70
C SER A 130 7.25 15.50 -7.71
N TYR A 131 7.63 14.31 -7.27
CA TYR A 131 8.26 13.28 -8.08
C TYR A 131 7.44 11.99 -7.93
N LEU A 132 6.80 11.54 -9.01
CA LEU A 132 5.93 10.34 -9.00
C LEU A 132 4.85 10.36 -7.90
N GLY A 133 4.31 11.54 -7.57
CA GLY A 133 3.31 11.71 -6.50
C GLY A 133 3.91 11.77 -5.09
N VAL A 134 5.24 11.66 -4.95
CA VAL A 134 5.97 11.87 -3.70
C VAL A 134 6.40 13.34 -3.59
N ARG A 135 6.19 13.92 -2.41
CA ARG A 135 6.73 15.25 -2.07
C ARG A 135 8.21 15.14 -1.73
N PHE A 136 9.05 15.96 -2.36
CA PHE A 136 10.48 16.06 -2.09
C PHE A 136 10.89 17.51 -1.86
N ASP A 137 11.79 17.77 -0.91
CA ASP A 137 12.28 19.11 -0.58
C ASP A 137 13.81 19.13 -0.57
N HIS A 138 14.44 19.85 -1.50
CA HIS A 138 15.90 19.89 -1.60
C HIS A 138 16.54 20.54 -0.36
N ALA A 139 15.87 21.50 0.29
CA ALA A 139 16.41 22.16 1.47
C ALA A 139 16.56 21.19 2.66
N GLN A 140 15.74 20.13 2.69
CA GLN A 140 15.84 19.08 3.71
C GLN A 140 16.92 18.04 3.39
N HIS A 141 17.46 18.01 2.17
CA HIS A 141 18.43 16.99 1.73
C HIS A 141 19.83 17.55 1.47
N LEU A 142 19.95 18.79 1.01
CA LEU A 142 21.22 19.44 0.70
C LEU A 142 21.70 20.36 1.85
N GLY A 143 22.99 20.71 1.83
CA GLY A 143 23.61 21.73 2.68
C GLY A 143 24.21 21.24 4.01
N GLU A 144 23.46 20.44 4.77
CA GLU A 144 23.97 19.80 5.99
C GLU A 144 24.20 18.30 5.77
N LEU A 145 25.11 17.71 6.55
CA LEU A 145 25.35 16.27 6.53
C LEU A 145 24.06 15.50 6.87
N ARG A 146 23.62 14.63 5.96
CA ARG A 146 22.46 13.75 6.15
C ARG A 146 22.95 12.35 6.47
N ARG A 147 22.71 11.90 7.71
CA ARG A 147 23.23 10.61 8.23
C ARG A 147 24.76 10.49 8.02
N GLY A 148 25.48 11.58 8.30
CA GLY A 148 26.93 11.67 8.17
C GLY A 148 27.44 11.72 6.72
N LYS A 149 26.58 12.03 5.73
CA LYS A 149 26.94 12.10 4.31
C LYS A 149 26.68 13.50 3.80
N ASP A 150 27.65 14.05 3.09
CA ASP A 150 27.43 15.24 2.28
C ASP A 150 26.85 14.81 0.93
N LEU A 151 25.67 15.32 0.59
CA LEU A 151 24.96 14.92 -0.62
C LEU A 151 25.19 15.95 -1.72
N ARG A 152 25.53 15.45 -2.90
CA ARG A 152 25.71 16.25 -4.12
C ARG A 152 24.44 16.18 -4.97
N CYS A 153 24.31 17.08 -5.94
CA CYS A 153 23.19 17.06 -6.88
C CYS A 153 23.13 15.71 -7.63
N THR A 154 24.28 15.19 -8.04
CA THR A 154 24.43 13.90 -8.75
C THR A 154 24.22 12.66 -7.87
N SER A 155 24.18 12.82 -6.54
CA SER A 155 23.82 11.72 -5.63
C SER A 155 22.40 11.23 -5.89
N CYS A 156 21.49 12.13 -6.30
CA CYS A 156 20.13 11.82 -6.70
C CYS A 156 19.95 11.84 -8.21
N HIS A 157 20.50 12.85 -8.88
CA HIS A 157 20.49 13.01 -10.33
C HIS A 157 21.63 12.22 -10.97
N SER A 158 21.50 10.89 -11.01
CA SER A 158 22.57 9.98 -11.40
C SER A 158 22.57 9.66 -12.90
N GLN A 159 23.71 9.20 -13.42
CA GLN A 159 23.89 8.73 -14.80
C GLN A 159 23.83 7.18 -14.92
N ILE A 160 23.29 6.49 -13.91
CA ILE A 160 23.36 5.02 -13.81
C ILE A 160 22.38 4.33 -14.78
N VAL A 161 21.26 4.98 -15.07
CA VAL A 161 20.18 4.38 -15.88
C VAL A 161 20.60 4.36 -17.35
N GLN A 162 20.75 3.16 -17.90
CA GLN A 162 21.10 3.00 -19.30
C GLN A 162 20.05 3.66 -20.21
N GLY A 163 20.50 4.57 -21.07
CA GLY A 163 19.64 5.31 -21.99
C GLY A 163 19.07 6.61 -21.43
N GLU A 164 19.17 6.89 -20.12
CA GLU A 164 18.73 8.16 -19.53
C GLU A 164 19.91 9.02 -19.05
N HIS A 165 19.92 10.29 -19.46
CA HIS A 165 20.96 11.22 -19.07
C HIS A 165 20.49 12.02 -17.85
N LEU A 166 21.15 11.78 -16.71
CA LEU A 166 20.99 12.54 -15.46
C LEU A 166 19.56 12.47 -14.90
N THR A 167 19.16 11.28 -14.44
CA THR A 167 17.80 10.98 -13.97
C THR A 167 17.78 10.66 -12.47
N VAL A 168 16.63 10.88 -11.84
CA VAL A 168 16.38 10.48 -10.44
C VAL A 168 15.65 9.15 -10.46
N THR A 169 16.10 8.22 -9.62
CA THR A 169 15.44 6.92 -9.44
C THR A 169 14.89 6.77 -8.04
N PRO A 170 13.75 6.06 -7.84
CA PRO A 170 13.22 5.78 -6.51
C PRO A 170 14.20 4.97 -5.64
N ALA A 171 15.07 4.18 -6.25
CA ALA A 171 16.06 3.36 -5.54
C ALA A 171 16.97 4.19 -4.61
N THR A 172 17.37 5.40 -5.03
CA THR A 172 18.18 6.30 -4.19
C THR A 172 17.41 6.76 -2.94
N CYS A 173 16.15 7.15 -3.11
CA CYS A 173 15.28 7.51 -1.98
C CYS A 173 15.11 6.33 -1.02
N ASN A 174 14.80 5.16 -1.59
CA ASN A 174 14.51 3.95 -0.80
C ASN A 174 15.72 3.52 0.02
N LEU A 175 16.92 3.57 -0.56
CA LEU A 175 18.16 3.21 0.13
C LEU A 175 18.36 4.04 1.40
N CYS A 176 18.21 5.36 1.34
CA CYS A 176 18.41 6.21 2.52
C CYS A 176 17.26 6.09 3.53
N HIS A 177 16.01 6.01 3.05
CA HIS A 177 14.84 6.09 3.91
C HIS A 177 14.41 4.76 4.54
N PHE A 178 14.85 3.61 3.99
CA PHE A 178 14.51 2.27 4.50
C PHE A 178 15.70 1.46 5.02
N LYS A 179 16.94 1.70 4.57
CA LYS A 179 18.10 0.92 5.05
C LYS A 179 18.30 1.12 6.56
N ASP A 180 18.45 0.00 7.27
CA ASP A 180 18.61 -0.09 8.73
C ASP A 180 17.40 0.48 9.51
N ARG A 181 16.19 0.34 8.95
CA ARG A 181 14.94 0.79 9.57
C ARG A 181 14.00 -0.39 9.83
N PRO A 182 13.20 -0.35 10.92
CA PRO A 182 12.11 -1.30 11.10
C PRO A 182 11.10 -1.21 9.94
N ILE A 183 10.47 -2.33 9.63
CA ILE A 183 9.41 -2.42 8.62
C ILE A 183 8.29 -1.41 8.96
N GLY A 184 7.83 -0.67 7.96
CA GLY A 184 6.78 0.35 8.12
C GLY A 184 7.22 1.64 8.83
N GLN A 185 8.51 1.82 9.14
CA GLN A 185 9.03 3.01 9.83
C GLN A 185 10.15 3.73 9.06
N PRO A 186 9.88 4.21 7.83
CA PRO A 186 10.87 4.97 7.07
C PRO A 186 11.29 6.26 7.79
N LEU A 187 12.47 6.78 7.46
CA LEU A 187 13.08 7.93 8.16
C LEU A 187 12.17 9.17 8.30
N GLY A 188 11.32 9.43 7.30
CA GLY A 188 10.37 10.55 7.29
C GLY A 188 8.91 10.17 7.58
N GLY A 189 8.64 8.91 7.95
CA GLY A 189 7.29 8.34 7.97
C GLY A 189 6.66 8.24 6.58
N CYS A 190 5.54 7.52 6.46
CA CYS A 190 4.87 7.31 5.17
C CYS A 190 4.38 8.63 4.56
N LEU A 191 3.81 9.51 5.40
CA LEU A 191 3.23 10.79 4.98
C LEU A 191 4.28 11.87 4.68
N GLY A 192 5.54 11.67 5.08
CA GLY A 192 6.63 12.57 4.70
C GLY A 192 6.83 12.58 3.18
N CYS A 193 6.65 11.41 2.56
CA CYS A 193 6.74 11.23 1.11
C CYS A 193 5.36 11.24 0.43
N HIS A 194 4.35 10.58 1.04
CA HIS A 194 3.00 10.43 0.47
C HIS A 194 1.97 11.30 1.21
N PRO A 195 1.83 12.59 0.88
CA PRO A 195 0.94 13.49 1.62
C PRO A 195 -0.56 13.20 1.41
N SER A 196 -0.92 12.50 0.33
CA SER A 196 -2.30 12.14 0.03
C SER A 196 -2.33 10.79 -0.70
N PRO A 197 -2.34 9.67 0.04
CA PRO A 197 -2.54 8.36 -0.55
C PRO A 197 -3.91 8.31 -1.25
N PRO A 198 -4.02 7.66 -2.43
CA PRO A 198 -5.27 7.61 -3.17
C PRO A 198 -6.30 6.72 -2.48
N ASN A 199 -7.55 7.17 -2.43
CA ASN A 199 -8.68 6.32 -2.06
C ASN A 199 -8.91 5.24 -3.12
N LEU A 200 -9.31 4.06 -2.69
CA LEU A 200 -9.53 2.92 -3.56
C LEU A 200 -10.72 2.08 -3.09
N GLU A 201 -11.19 1.20 -3.97
CA GLU A 201 -12.20 0.19 -3.65
C GLU A 201 -11.60 -1.19 -3.90
N TYR A 202 -11.78 -2.11 -2.97
CA TYR A 202 -11.33 -3.49 -3.10
C TYR A 202 -12.49 -4.44 -2.74
N GLU A 203 -12.89 -5.29 -3.69
CA GLU A 203 -13.99 -6.26 -3.51
C GLU A 203 -15.29 -5.61 -2.95
N GLY A 204 -15.65 -4.44 -3.46
CA GLY A 204 -16.84 -3.68 -3.01
C GLY A 204 -16.71 -3.00 -1.65
N VAL A 205 -15.51 -3.01 -1.04
CA VAL A 205 -15.20 -2.29 0.20
C VAL A 205 -14.43 -1.00 -0.13
N PRO A 206 -15.00 0.18 0.15
CA PRO A 206 -14.28 1.43 -0.01
C PRO A 206 -13.21 1.57 1.08
N ILE A 207 -11.98 1.89 0.67
CA ILE A 207 -10.84 2.19 1.55
C ILE A 207 -10.53 3.68 1.40
N ASP A 208 -10.98 4.45 2.39
CA ASP A 208 -10.77 5.90 2.48
C ASP A 208 -9.48 6.21 3.25
N HIS A 209 -8.37 6.35 2.52
CA HIS A 209 -7.08 6.73 3.08
C HIS A 209 -7.10 8.13 3.70
N GLU A 210 -7.97 9.03 3.25
CA GLU A 210 -8.09 10.35 3.86
C GLU A 210 -8.60 10.23 5.30
N GLN A 211 -9.62 9.40 5.51
CA GLN A 211 -10.13 9.10 6.85
C GLN A 211 -9.10 8.37 7.71
N ILE A 212 -8.43 7.35 7.17
CA ILE A 212 -7.36 6.59 7.86
C ILE A 212 -6.24 7.52 8.34
N VAL A 213 -5.83 8.49 7.51
CA VAL A 213 -4.83 9.49 7.87
C VAL A 213 -5.34 10.44 8.95
N ARG A 214 -6.60 10.89 8.87
CA ARG A 214 -7.22 11.72 9.92
C ARG A 214 -7.28 11.00 11.27
N ASP A 215 -7.59 9.71 11.26
CA ASP A 215 -7.70 8.88 12.45
C ASP A 215 -6.35 8.39 12.98
N LEU A 216 -5.24 8.78 12.32
CA LEU A 216 -3.87 8.43 12.69
C LEU A 216 -3.62 6.91 12.73
N VAL A 217 -4.36 6.15 11.93
CA VAL A 217 -4.18 4.69 11.82
C VAL A 217 -2.85 4.41 11.13
N SER A 218 -2.01 3.61 11.78
CA SER A 218 -0.69 3.26 11.23
C SER A 218 -0.81 2.50 9.93
N CYS A 219 -0.16 2.98 8.86
CA CYS A 219 -0.21 2.37 7.52
C CYS A 219 0.26 0.90 7.53
N SER A 220 1.18 0.55 8.43
CA SER A 220 1.69 -0.81 8.61
C SER A 220 0.62 -1.83 9.03
N LYS A 221 -0.53 -1.38 9.54
CA LYS A 221 -1.66 -2.23 9.89
C LYS A 221 -2.33 -2.90 8.68
N CYS A 222 -2.13 -2.34 7.48
CA CYS A 222 -2.58 -2.94 6.22
C CYS A 222 -1.41 -3.22 5.27
N HIS A 223 -0.35 -2.41 5.36
CA HIS A 223 0.86 -2.54 4.54
C HIS A 223 2.02 -3.12 5.36
N SER A 224 1.92 -4.40 5.72
CA SER A 224 2.94 -5.10 6.51
C SER A 224 4.23 -5.36 5.74
N GLY A 225 4.18 -5.42 4.40
CA GLY A 225 5.34 -5.51 3.53
C GLY A 225 5.36 -4.34 2.56
N VAL A 226 6.27 -3.38 2.77
CA VAL A 226 6.40 -2.18 1.92
C VAL A 226 7.73 -2.09 1.19
N ILE A 227 8.66 -3.01 1.47
CA ILE A 227 9.97 -3.05 0.81
C ILE A 227 10.36 -4.48 0.46
N VAL A 228 11.19 -4.61 -0.58
CA VAL A 228 11.92 -5.84 -0.92
C VAL A 228 13.39 -5.47 -1.12
N GLY A 229 14.28 -6.22 -0.47
CA GLY A 229 15.71 -5.91 -0.41
C GLY A 229 16.09 -5.13 0.85
N ASP A 230 17.39 -5.15 1.18
CA ASP A 230 17.95 -4.58 2.42
C ASP A 230 18.94 -3.43 2.17
N GLY A 231 19.35 -3.21 0.92
CA GLY A 231 20.30 -2.17 0.56
C GLY A 231 21.68 -2.38 1.15
N MET A 232 22.10 -3.62 1.39
CA MET A 232 23.46 -3.92 1.86
C MET A 232 24.52 -3.51 0.83
N ALA A 233 25.66 -3.03 1.33
CA ALA A 233 26.84 -2.84 0.49
C ALA A 233 27.57 -4.18 0.34
N GLU A 234 27.97 -4.51 -0.88
CA GLU A 234 28.68 -5.76 -1.18
C GLU A 234 30.18 -5.47 -1.34
N GLU A 235 31.02 -6.08 -0.49
CA GLU A 235 32.47 -5.94 -0.53
C GLU A 235 33.06 -6.31 -1.89
N GLN A 236 32.44 -7.28 -2.59
CA GLN A 236 32.86 -7.72 -3.92
C GLN A 236 32.86 -6.57 -4.94
N ARG A 237 32.01 -5.56 -4.77
CA ARG A 237 31.89 -4.44 -5.71
C ARG A 237 33.06 -3.47 -5.61
N CYS A 238 33.72 -3.37 -4.47
CA CYS A 238 34.89 -2.50 -4.29
C CYS A 238 36.03 -2.91 -5.23
N TRP A 239 36.14 -4.21 -5.54
CA TRP A 239 37.17 -4.75 -6.45
C TRP A 239 37.03 -4.31 -7.89
N SER A 240 35.92 -3.66 -8.30
CA SER A 240 35.82 -3.08 -9.63
C SER A 240 36.80 -1.93 -9.86
N CYS A 241 37.24 -1.28 -8.77
CA CYS A 241 38.11 -0.10 -8.82
C CYS A 241 39.33 -0.22 -7.88
N HIS A 242 39.19 -0.90 -6.75
CA HIS A 242 40.23 -1.07 -5.74
C HIS A 242 40.89 -2.44 -5.89
N ASN A 243 42.22 -2.51 -5.83
CA ASN A 243 42.98 -3.76 -5.89
C ASN A 243 44.05 -3.84 -4.79
N LEU A 244 44.01 -2.91 -3.82
CA LEU A 244 44.93 -2.81 -2.69
C LEU A 244 44.20 -3.24 -1.41
N PRO A 245 44.69 -4.26 -0.67
CA PRO A 245 44.06 -4.75 0.55
C PRO A 245 43.84 -3.66 1.61
N GLU A 246 44.78 -2.72 1.75
CA GLU A 246 44.69 -1.66 2.77
C GLU A 246 43.48 -0.75 2.57
N ARG A 247 42.96 -0.65 1.34
CA ARG A 247 41.72 0.09 1.05
C ARG A 247 40.47 -0.72 1.37
N MET A 248 40.57 -2.04 1.33
CA MET A 248 39.48 -2.97 1.62
C MET A 248 39.29 -3.14 3.12
N ASP A 249 40.36 -3.03 3.92
CA ASP A 249 40.32 -3.06 5.38
C ASP A 249 39.45 -1.95 5.99
N GLU A 250 39.20 -0.87 5.23
CA GLU A 250 38.33 0.24 5.61
C GLU A 250 36.85 0.01 5.26
N PHE A 251 36.46 -1.17 4.74
CA PHE A 251 35.07 -1.46 4.33
C PHE A 251 34.04 -1.18 5.43
N ASP A 252 34.39 -1.46 6.68
CA ASP A 252 33.54 -1.25 7.85
C ASP A 252 33.56 0.21 8.38
N ASN A 253 34.22 1.12 7.66
CA ASN A 253 34.28 2.56 7.98
C ASN A 253 33.37 3.36 7.02
N PRO A 254 32.04 3.35 7.23
CA PRO A 254 31.11 3.98 6.30
C PRO A 254 31.30 5.50 6.20
N THR A 255 31.81 6.17 7.24
CA THR A 255 32.06 7.62 7.19
C THR A 255 33.12 7.94 6.14
N LEU A 256 34.28 7.28 6.24
CA LEU A 256 35.37 7.48 5.29
C LEU A 256 34.96 7.08 3.86
N ILE A 257 34.26 5.95 3.71
CA ILE A 257 33.81 5.48 2.40
C ILE A 257 32.88 6.51 1.75
N HIS A 258 31.87 7.01 2.47
CA HIS A 258 30.94 7.97 1.87
C HIS A 258 31.59 9.34 1.63
N GLU A 259 32.51 9.79 2.48
CA GLU A 259 33.26 11.03 2.27
C GLU A 259 34.04 10.98 0.95
N VAL A 260 34.92 9.99 0.80
CA VAL A 260 35.76 9.87 -0.40
C VAL A 260 34.92 9.57 -1.64
N HIS A 261 33.98 8.62 -1.56
CA HIS A 261 33.29 8.17 -2.76
C HIS A 261 32.11 9.08 -3.14
N ILE A 262 31.27 9.50 -2.20
CA ILE A 262 30.10 10.34 -2.50
C ILE A 262 30.48 11.82 -2.51
N ALA A 263 31.06 12.29 -1.39
CA ALA A 263 31.24 13.72 -1.16
C ALA A 263 32.42 14.31 -1.91
N GLU A 264 33.49 13.54 -2.18
CA GLU A 264 34.64 14.01 -2.96
C GLU A 264 34.50 13.64 -4.43
N HIS A 265 34.15 12.38 -4.74
CA HIS A 265 34.22 11.81 -6.09
C HIS A 265 32.88 11.47 -6.76
N ASN A 266 31.72 11.82 -6.19
CA ASN A 266 30.38 11.60 -6.78
C ASN A 266 30.05 10.17 -7.27
N VAL A 267 30.65 9.15 -6.68
CA VAL A 267 30.36 7.75 -7.01
C VAL A 267 28.91 7.43 -6.65
N PRO A 268 28.10 6.88 -7.56
CA PRO A 268 26.70 6.59 -7.26
C PRO A 268 26.51 5.47 -6.23
N CYS A 269 25.51 5.61 -5.36
CA CYS A 269 25.26 4.70 -4.24
C CYS A 269 25.09 3.24 -4.68
N GLN A 270 24.41 3.00 -5.80
CA GLN A 270 24.10 1.68 -6.35
C GLN A 270 25.34 0.94 -6.86
N MET A 271 26.49 1.62 -7.01
CA MET A 271 27.76 0.95 -7.30
C MET A 271 28.22 0.07 -6.14
N CYS A 272 27.76 0.36 -4.91
CA CYS A 272 28.10 -0.42 -3.72
C CYS A 272 26.88 -1.13 -3.13
N HIS A 273 25.72 -0.46 -3.11
CA HIS A 273 24.52 -0.95 -2.45
C HIS A 273 23.61 -1.77 -3.37
N THR A 274 23.03 -2.83 -2.83
CA THR A 274 21.89 -3.53 -3.44
C THR A 274 20.66 -2.63 -3.50
N GLU A 275 19.71 -2.95 -4.38
CA GLU A 275 18.50 -2.15 -4.52
C GLU A 275 17.48 -2.47 -3.42
N ILE A 276 16.87 -1.43 -2.85
CA ILE A 276 15.64 -1.54 -2.07
C ILE A 276 14.47 -1.12 -2.97
N GLN A 277 13.58 -2.05 -3.26
CA GLN A 277 12.33 -1.77 -3.98
C GLN A 277 11.23 -1.44 -2.99
N HIS A 278 10.75 -0.20 -3.00
CA HIS A 278 9.56 0.20 -2.25
C HIS A 278 8.29 -0.13 -3.04
N LYS A 279 7.53 -1.13 -2.57
CA LYS A 279 6.25 -1.56 -3.14
C LYS A 279 5.41 -2.21 -2.05
N VAL A 280 4.10 -2.02 -2.12
CA VAL A 280 3.18 -2.80 -1.28
C VAL A 280 3.21 -4.23 -1.79
N VAL A 281 3.81 -5.12 -1.01
CA VAL A 281 3.81 -6.56 -1.30
C VAL A 281 2.39 -7.04 -1.04
N ALA A 282 1.71 -7.49 -2.09
CA ALA A 282 0.35 -8.01 -1.96
C ALA A 282 0.37 -9.20 -1.00
N LEU A 283 -0.52 -9.19 -0.02
CA LEU A 283 -0.95 -10.42 0.66
C LEU A 283 -1.58 -11.29 -0.44
N GLU A 284 -0.89 -12.29 -0.97
CA GLU A 284 -1.56 -13.29 -1.80
C GLU A 284 -2.69 -13.92 -0.98
N GLU A 285 -3.79 -14.33 -1.64
CA GLU A 285 -4.91 -15.06 -1.00
C GLU A 285 -4.44 -16.30 -0.25
N THR A 286 -3.28 -16.82 -0.65
CA THR A 286 -2.58 -17.95 -0.05
C THR A 286 -1.37 -17.52 0.74
N LEU A 287 -1.40 -16.36 1.42
CA LEU A 287 -0.43 -16.10 2.48
C LEU A 287 -0.71 -17.11 3.61
N GLU A 288 -0.30 -18.36 3.39
CA GLU A 288 0.30 -19.19 4.42
C GLU A 288 1.38 -18.30 5.02
N LEU A 289 0.99 -17.51 6.02
CA LEU A 289 1.93 -17.02 6.99
C LEU A 289 2.79 -18.24 7.30
N GLU A 290 4.11 -18.16 7.04
CA GLU A 290 5.06 -19.23 7.31
C GLU A 290 5.21 -19.45 8.84
N CYS A 291 4.10 -19.50 9.57
CA CYS A 291 3.97 -20.00 10.93
C CYS A 291 4.32 -21.49 11.01
N SER A 292 4.32 -22.19 9.86
CA SER A 292 4.74 -23.59 9.70
C SER A 292 6.17 -23.85 10.17
N ASN A 293 7.03 -22.81 10.22
CA ASN A 293 8.38 -22.89 10.77
C ASN A 293 8.42 -23.07 12.30
N CYS A 294 7.34 -22.69 13.01
CA CYS A 294 7.22 -22.88 14.46
C CYS A 294 6.26 -24.02 14.81
N HIS A 295 5.09 -24.13 14.17
CA HIS A 295 4.17 -25.28 14.32
C HIS A 295 3.32 -25.50 13.04
N ARG A 296 3.32 -26.72 12.48
CA ARG A 296 2.44 -27.07 11.35
C ARG A 296 0.97 -26.99 11.75
N GLY A 297 0.21 -26.08 11.13
CA GLY A 297 -1.25 -26.00 11.25
C GLY A 297 -1.78 -25.32 12.52
N ALA A 298 -0.93 -24.74 13.37
CA ALA A 298 -1.36 -24.12 14.63
C ALA A 298 -2.37 -22.97 14.45
N HIS A 299 -2.42 -22.34 13.28
CA HIS A 299 -3.30 -21.21 12.99
C HIS A 299 -4.32 -21.48 11.87
N ALA A 300 -4.46 -22.74 11.44
CA ALA A 300 -5.31 -23.09 10.30
C ALA A 300 -6.80 -22.73 10.53
N ALA A 301 -7.31 -22.91 11.75
CA ALA A 301 -8.70 -22.57 12.08
C ALA A 301 -8.94 -21.05 12.10
N GLN A 302 -7.98 -20.27 12.61
CA GLN A 302 -8.02 -18.81 12.61
C GLN A 302 -7.96 -18.27 11.18
N GLN A 303 -7.08 -18.83 10.35
CA GLN A 303 -6.98 -18.52 8.93
C GLN A 303 -8.29 -18.83 8.19
N ALA A 304 -8.82 -20.04 8.36
CA ALA A 304 -10.09 -20.44 7.75
C ALA A 304 -11.26 -19.54 8.19
N LEU A 305 -11.36 -19.16 9.47
CA LEU A 305 -12.40 -18.24 9.90
C LEU A 305 -12.24 -16.84 9.29
N VAL A 306 -11.03 -16.27 9.32
CA VAL A 306 -10.81 -14.89 8.84
C VAL A 306 -11.04 -14.78 7.32
N SER A 307 -10.64 -15.81 6.55
CA SER A 307 -10.94 -15.95 5.12
C SER A 307 -12.35 -16.41 4.83
N GLY A 308 -13.11 -16.84 5.84
CA GLY A 308 -14.50 -17.26 5.70
C GLY A 308 -14.68 -18.57 4.94
N SER A 309 -13.75 -19.52 5.09
CA SER A 309 -13.73 -20.80 4.37
C SER A 309 -13.68 -22.00 5.34
N GLY A 310 -13.75 -23.22 4.79
CA GLY A 310 -13.61 -24.47 5.56
C GLY A 310 -14.88 -24.96 6.28
N GLY A 311 -15.98 -24.23 6.18
CA GLY A 311 -17.28 -24.60 6.75
C GLY A 311 -18.12 -25.57 5.93
N HIS A 312 -18.93 -26.37 6.61
CA HIS A 312 -19.93 -27.25 6.00
C HIS A 312 -21.30 -26.60 5.94
N GLY A 313 -21.96 -26.66 4.77
CA GLY A 313 -23.34 -26.21 4.60
C GLY A 313 -23.52 -24.69 4.69
N VAL A 314 -22.45 -23.94 4.40
CA VAL A 314 -22.39 -22.47 4.33
C VAL A 314 -21.58 -22.06 3.10
N GLU A 315 -21.91 -20.90 2.53
CA GLU A 315 -21.10 -20.28 1.47
C GLU A 315 -19.86 -19.62 2.06
N GLU A 316 -18.82 -19.44 1.24
CA GLU A 316 -17.62 -18.70 1.65
C GLU A 316 -17.98 -17.24 1.94
N ASN A 317 -17.48 -16.71 3.06
CA ASN A 317 -17.82 -15.37 3.52
C ASN A 317 -16.64 -14.71 4.26
N PRO A 318 -15.66 -14.17 3.52
CA PRO A 318 -14.48 -13.55 4.12
C PRO A 318 -14.84 -12.38 5.03
N SER A 319 -14.08 -12.20 6.12
CA SER A 319 -14.35 -11.10 7.03
C SER A 319 -14.09 -9.75 6.36
N ARG A 320 -14.82 -8.69 6.77
CA ARG A 320 -14.59 -7.34 6.24
C ARG A 320 -13.17 -6.84 6.55
N MET A 321 -12.61 -7.22 7.70
CA MET A 321 -11.22 -6.90 8.06
C MET A 321 -10.22 -7.61 7.12
N PHE A 322 -10.49 -8.86 6.74
CA PHE A 322 -9.68 -9.58 5.75
C PHE A 322 -9.73 -8.91 4.37
N LEU A 323 -10.93 -8.55 3.90
CA LEU A 323 -11.10 -7.82 2.65
C LEU A 323 -10.40 -6.45 2.69
N ALA A 324 -10.42 -5.78 3.84
CA ALA A 324 -9.67 -4.53 4.08
C ALA A 324 -8.15 -4.74 4.27
N ARG A 325 -7.64 -5.95 4.06
CA ARG A 325 -6.21 -6.34 4.18
C ARG A 325 -5.61 -6.13 5.58
N VAL A 326 -6.45 -6.17 6.62
CA VAL A 326 -5.97 -6.14 8.00
C VAL A 326 -5.23 -7.45 8.30
N THR A 327 -3.99 -7.32 8.77
CA THR A 327 -3.13 -8.48 9.07
C THR A 327 -3.35 -9.02 10.48
N CYS A 328 -2.87 -10.24 10.76
CA CYS A 328 -2.93 -10.82 12.10
C CYS A 328 -2.21 -9.94 13.14
N GLU A 329 -1.02 -9.43 12.81
CA GLU A 329 -0.21 -8.54 13.67
C GLU A 329 -0.88 -7.19 13.93
N SER A 330 -1.88 -6.82 13.13
CA SER A 330 -2.63 -5.60 13.34
C SER A 330 -3.46 -5.65 14.63
N CYS A 331 -4.04 -6.81 14.92
CA CYS A 331 -4.80 -7.09 16.14
C CYS A 331 -3.92 -7.74 17.21
N HIS A 332 -3.03 -8.66 16.83
CA HIS A 332 -2.10 -9.33 17.72
C HIS A 332 -0.82 -8.53 17.88
N ALA A 333 -0.89 -7.45 18.67
CA ALA A 333 0.23 -6.52 18.88
C ALA A 333 0.56 -6.26 20.36
N LEU A 334 -0.20 -6.84 21.29
CA LEU A 334 0.03 -6.66 22.72
C LEU A 334 1.02 -7.71 23.23
N PRO A 335 1.94 -7.36 24.14
CA PRO A 335 2.82 -8.37 24.73
C PRO A 335 2.01 -9.37 25.55
N GLY A 336 2.37 -10.64 25.50
CA GLY A 336 1.79 -11.65 26.37
C GLY A 336 2.53 -12.98 26.35
N GLU A 337 2.14 -13.84 27.28
CA GLU A 337 2.63 -15.19 27.43
C GLU A 337 1.43 -16.13 27.42
N ILE A 338 1.42 -17.07 26.49
CA ILE A 338 0.46 -18.18 26.49
C ILE A 338 1.23 -19.42 26.89
N PRO A 339 0.77 -20.22 27.87
CA PRO A 339 1.45 -21.46 28.24
C PRO A 339 1.74 -22.34 27.01
N GLY A 340 3.01 -22.64 26.77
CA GLY A 340 3.48 -23.40 25.60
C GLY A 340 3.79 -22.57 24.36
N HIS A 341 3.60 -21.25 24.41
CA HIS A 341 3.92 -20.29 23.36
C HIS A 341 4.42 -18.97 23.99
N ASP A 342 5.70 -18.96 24.37
CA ASP A 342 6.36 -17.78 24.91
C ASP A 342 6.55 -16.73 23.80
N GLY A 343 6.36 -15.44 24.13
CA GLY A 343 6.52 -14.33 23.17
C GLY A 343 5.37 -14.18 22.17
N VAL A 344 4.17 -14.69 22.46
CA VAL A 344 3.00 -14.51 21.60
C VAL A 344 2.39 -13.13 21.77
N SER A 345 2.15 -12.47 20.65
CA SER A 345 1.37 -11.24 20.62
C SER A 345 -0.11 -11.53 20.86
N LEU A 346 -0.68 -10.93 21.90
CA LEU A 346 -2.09 -11.00 22.23
C LEU A 346 -2.87 -9.94 21.44
N ALA A 347 -4.12 -10.27 21.14
CA ALA A 347 -5.13 -9.30 20.75
C ALA A 347 -5.95 -8.90 21.96
N GLY A 348 -6.43 -7.66 21.94
CA GLY A 348 -7.25 -7.12 23.02
C GLY A 348 -7.93 -5.84 22.58
N GLU A 349 -8.88 -5.37 23.38
CA GLU A 349 -9.73 -4.22 23.05
C GLU A 349 -8.93 -2.99 22.59
N ALA A 350 -7.81 -2.68 23.24
CA ALA A 350 -6.93 -1.58 22.88
C ALA A 350 -6.45 -1.61 21.42
N THR A 351 -6.25 -2.80 20.83
CA THR A 351 -5.83 -2.93 19.42
C THR A 351 -6.96 -2.59 18.46
N CYS A 352 -8.21 -2.90 18.81
CA CYS A 352 -9.40 -2.49 18.06
C CYS A 352 -9.58 -0.96 18.11
N LEU A 353 -9.45 -0.37 19.30
CA LEU A 353 -9.63 1.07 19.51
C LEU A 353 -8.57 1.91 18.76
N SER A 354 -7.41 1.33 18.45
CA SER A 354 -6.37 2.01 17.65
C SER A 354 -6.82 2.34 16.21
N CYS A 355 -7.83 1.62 15.70
CA CYS A 355 -8.40 1.86 14.37
C CYS A 355 -9.80 2.46 14.43
N HIS A 356 -10.60 2.09 15.43
CA HIS A 356 -12.01 2.45 15.50
C HIS A 356 -12.35 3.56 16.51
N GLY A 357 -11.40 3.96 17.37
CA GLY A 357 -11.64 4.93 18.44
C GLY A 357 -12.47 4.36 19.59
N ILE A 358 -12.74 5.22 20.59
CA ILE A 358 -13.38 4.81 21.86
C ILE A 358 -14.84 4.37 21.70
N GLU A 359 -15.52 4.79 20.63
CA GLU A 359 -16.91 4.42 20.34
C GLU A 359 -17.10 2.90 20.11
N PHE A 360 -16.00 2.18 19.83
CA PHE A 360 -15.99 0.72 19.68
C PHE A 360 -15.63 -0.03 20.96
N ALA A 361 -15.52 0.67 22.09
CA ALA A 361 -15.33 0.02 23.39
C ALA A 361 -16.51 -0.92 23.70
N GLY A 362 -16.20 -2.07 24.30
CA GLY A 362 -17.14 -3.13 24.65
C GLY A 362 -17.45 -4.11 23.51
N ILE A 363 -17.10 -3.80 22.26
CA ILE A 363 -17.45 -4.64 21.10
C ILE A 363 -16.74 -5.99 21.15
N LEU A 364 -15.40 -6.02 21.26
CA LEU A 364 -14.64 -7.28 21.32
C LEU A 364 -15.04 -8.17 22.50
N PRO A 365 -15.07 -7.69 23.76
CA PRO A 365 -15.48 -8.54 24.88
C PRO A 365 -16.94 -9.01 24.75
N GLY A 366 -17.84 -8.17 24.24
CA GLY A 366 -19.22 -8.57 23.95
C GLY A 366 -19.32 -9.67 22.89
N TRP A 367 -18.52 -9.56 21.82
CA TRP A 367 -18.41 -10.59 20.80
C TRP A 367 -17.94 -11.93 21.36
N GLU A 368 -16.88 -11.91 22.15
CA GLU A 368 -16.30 -13.12 22.75
C GLU A 368 -17.28 -13.80 23.72
N GLU A 369 -17.92 -13.03 24.60
CA GLU A 369 -18.89 -13.54 25.59
C GLU A 369 -20.11 -14.17 24.91
N GLU A 370 -20.74 -13.48 23.97
CA GLU A 370 -21.91 -14.02 23.28
C GLU A 370 -21.53 -15.22 22.40
N MET A 371 -20.38 -15.17 21.73
CA MET A 371 -19.95 -16.28 20.87
C MET A 371 -19.71 -17.54 21.70
N LEU A 372 -19.04 -17.43 22.85
CA LEU A 372 -18.86 -18.54 23.78
C LEU A 372 -20.20 -19.09 24.25
N THR A 373 -21.15 -18.21 24.59
CA THR A 373 -22.50 -18.61 25.01
C THR A 373 -23.23 -19.41 23.93
N ARG A 374 -23.17 -18.98 22.66
CA ARG A 374 -23.80 -19.70 21.55
C ARG A 374 -23.09 -21.00 21.21
N VAL A 375 -21.76 -21.02 21.17
CA VAL A 375 -20.97 -22.26 20.97
C VAL A 375 -21.34 -23.31 22.01
N GLU A 376 -21.48 -22.92 23.27
CA GLU A 376 -21.81 -23.83 24.36
C GLU A 376 -23.26 -24.34 24.26
N ALA A 377 -24.20 -23.47 23.87
CA ALA A 377 -25.58 -23.88 23.61
C ALA A 377 -25.71 -24.88 22.45
N VAL A 378 -25.04 -24.62 21.32
CA VAL A 378 -25.06 -25.50 20.15
C VAL A 378 -24.29 -26.80 20.43
N SER A 379 -23.14 -26.73 21.11
CA SER A 379 -22.36 -27.89 21.56
C SER A 379 -23.20 -28.87 22.37
N ARG A 380 -24.02 -28.38 23.32
CA ARG A 380 -24.94 -29.24 24.08
C ARG A 380 -25.98 -29.91 23.19
N ALA A 381 -26.57 -29.18 22.26
CA ALA A 381 -27.59 -29.71 21.35
C ALA A 381 -27.01 -30.79 20.40
N VAL A 382 -25.86 -30.51 19.78
CA VAL A 382 -25.13 -31.47 18.93
C VAL A 382 -24.75 -32.71 19.72
N THR A 383 -24.23 -32.55 20.95
CA THR A 383 -23.88 -33.68 21.82
C THR A 383 -25.10 -34.53 22.20
N GLN A 384 -26.26 -33.91 22.45
CA GLN A 384 -27.50 -34.64 22.75
C GLN A 384 -27.94 -35.48 21.55
N VAL A 385 -27.87 -34.94 20.33
CA VAL A 385 -28.16 -35.69 19.11
C VAL A 385 -27.15 -36.83 18.91
N ARG A 386 -25.85 -36.55 19.02
CA ARG A 386 -24.78 -37.57 18.89
C ARG A 386 -25.01 -38.76 19.83
N ARG A 387 -25.39 -38.48 21.09
CA ARG A 387 -25.73 -39.52 22.08
C ARG A 387 -26.99 -40.29 21.71
N ALA A 388 -28.03 -39.61 21.19
CA ALA A 388 -29.27 -40.25 20.77
C ALA A 388 -29.09 -41.17 19.55
N LEU A 389 -28.16 -40.84 18.65
CA LEU A 389 -27.82 -41.65 17.47
C LEU A 389 -27.07 -42.95 17.82
N GLY A 390 -26.23 -42.93 18.86
CA GLY A 390 -25.48 -44.10 19.32
C GLY A 390 -24.46 -44.64 18.31
N THR A 391 -23.90 -45.82 18.57
CA THR A 391 -22.95 -46.52 17.69
C THR A 391 -23.72 -47.47 16.77
N GLY A 392 -24.03 -47.02 15.54
CA GLY A 392 -24.81 -47.80 14.57
C GLY A 392 -25.87 -47.00 13.80
N SER A 393 -25.79 -45.67 13.83
CA SER A 393 -26.66 -44.78 13.07
C SER A 393 -26.46 -44.95 11.56
N ALA A 394 -27.47 -44.53 10.78
CA ALA A 394 -27.37 -44.52 9.33
C ALA A 394 -26.15 -43.67 8.87
N PRO A 395 -25.42 -44.07 7.82
CA PRO A 395 -24.23 -43.34 7.35
C PRO A 395 -24.48 -41.85 7.08
N VAL A 396 -25.68 -41.51 6.61
CA VAL A 396 -26.10 -40.11 6.38
C VAL A 396 -26.19 -39.35 7.71
N ALA A 397 -26.82 -39.93 8.72
CA ALA A 397 -26.93 -39.32 10.04
C ALA A 397 -25.54 -39.09 10.67
N ASP A 398 -24.66 -40.09 10.58
CA ASP A 398 -23.28 -39.98 11.10
C ASP A 398 -22.46 -38.90 10.38
N SER A 399 -22.58 -38.82 9.05
CA SER A 399 -21.89 -37.79 8.27
C SER A 399 -22.37 -36.37 8.61
N LEU A 400 -23.68 -36.18 8.78
CA LEU A 400 -24.26 -34.88 9.11
C LEU A 400 -23.86 -34.41 10.51
N ILE A 401 -23.93 -35.30 11.52
CA ILE A 401 -23.56 -34.92 12.88
C ILE A 401 -22.05 -34.67 13.01
N ARG A 402 -21.21 -35.36 12.23
CA ARG A 402 -19.77 -35.07 12.15
C ARG A 402 -19.50 -33.70 11.52
N ALA A 403 -20.17 -33.37 10.42
CA ALA A 403 -20.06 -32.04 9.80
C ALA A 403 -20.51 -30.91 10.75
N ALA A 404 -21.53 -31.16 11.59
CA ALA A 404 -21.94 -30.23 12.64
C ALA A 404 -20.87 -30.05 13.74
N GLU A 405 -20.20 -31.13 14.14
CA GLU A 405 -19.08 -31.10 15.09
C GLU A 405 -17.85 -30.39 14.51
N GLU A 406 -17.54 -30.61 13.23
CA GLU A 406 -16.44 -29.95 12.51
C GLU A 406 -16.67 -28.42 12.43
N ASN A 407 -17.89 -27.98 12.11
CA ASN A 407 -18.25 -26.55 12.17
C ASN A 407 -18.10 -25.97 13.58
N LEU A 408 -18.54 -26.69 14.62
CA LEU A 408 -18.38 -26.26 16.01
C LEU A 408 -16.91 -26.11 16.41
N GLU A 409 -16.08 -27.08 16.01
CA GLU A 409 -14.66 -27.08 16.30
C GLU A 409 -13.94 -25.94 15.58
N LEU A 410 -14.29 -25.67 14.32
CA LEU A 410 -13.77 -24.52 13.57
C LEU A 410 -14.07 -23.20 14.30
N VAL A 411 -15.31 -22.97 14.74
CA VAL A 411 -15.67 -21.75 15.48
C VAL A 411 -14.97 -21.67 16.84
N ARG A 412 -14.85 -22.79 17.55
CA ARG A 412 -14.26 -22.85 18.90
C ARG A 412 -12.76 -22.61 18.87
N THR A 413 -12.04 -23.31 17.99
CA THR A 413 -10.59 -23.23 17.89
C THR A 413 -10.16 -22.00 17.12
N GLY A 414 -10.87 -21.69 16.04
CA GLY A 414 -10.65 -20.47 15.27
C GLY A 414 -11.01 -19.20 16.03
N LYS A 415 -11.79 -19.24 17.11
CA LYS A 415 -12.32 -18.07 17.85
C LYS A 415 -13.19 -17.18 16.96
N GLY A 416 -14.50 -17.22 17.17
CA GLY A 416 -15.48 -16.52 16.31
C GLY A 416 -15.28 -15.01 16.14
N ALA A 417 -14.51 -14.34 17.01
CA ALA A 417 -14.12 -12.93 16.86
C ALA A 417 -13.35 -12.65 15.55
N HIS A 418 -12.66 -13.63 14.97
CA HIS A 418 -12.02 -13.46 13.67
C HIS A 418 -13.00 -13.26 12.50
N ASN A 419 -14.24 -13.75 12.63
CA ASN A 419 -15.30 -13.54 11.64
C ASN A 419 -16.69 -13.84 12.24
N ILE A 420 -17.27 -12.82 12.88
CA ILE A 420 -18.55 -12.95 13.60
C ILE A 420 -19.72 -13.40 12.70
N PRO A 421 -19.95 -12.80 11.51
CA PRO A 421 -20.97 -13.27 10.56
C PRO A 421 -20.81 -14.74 10.16
N TYR A 422 -19.60 -15.14 9.77
CA TYR A 422 -19.35 -16.52 9.33
C TYR A 422 -19.48 -17.52 10.48
N ALA A 423 -18.99 -17.17 11.67
CA ALA A 423 -19.13 -18.01 12.85
C ALA A 423 -20.60 -18.26 13.23
N ASP A 424 -21.48 -17.25 13.19
CA ASP A 424 -22.92 -17.44 13.42
C ASP A 424 -23.57 -18.32 12.34
N GLN A 425 -23.16 -18.15 11.07
CA GLN A 425 -23.62 -19.01 9.97
C GLN A 425 -23.22 -20.48 10.18
N LEU A 426 -21.98 -20.75 10.62
CA LEU A 426 -21.49 -22.09 10.95
C LEU A 426 -22.26 -22.72 12.11
N LEU A 427 -22.54 -21.96 13.18
CA LEU A 427 -23.34 -22.43 14.31
C LEU A 427 -24.78 -22.78 13.91
N ARG A 428 -25.41 -21.95 13.07
CA ARG A 428 -26.74 -22.24 12.52
C ARG A 428 -26.72 -23.46 11.61
N ALA A 429 -25.69 -23.61 10.79
CA ALA A 429 -25.51 -24.80 9.96
C ALA A 429 -25.33 -26.06 10.80
N ALA A 430 -24.57 -26.00 11.89
CA ALA A 430 -24.42 -27.11 12.84
C ALA A 430 -25.76 -27.51 13.47
N VAL A 431 -26.60 -26.55 13.87
CA VAL A 431 -27.96 -26.82 14.36
C VAL A 431 -28.83 -27.50 13.30
N ARG A 432 -28.82 -27.00 12.05
CA ARG A 432 -29.56 -27.62 10.93
C ARG A 432 -29.10 -29.05 10.66
N MET A 433 -27.79 -29.26 10.53
CA MET A 433 -27.21 -30.59 10.28
C MET A 433 -27.48 -31.56 11.43
N ALA A 434 -27.42 -31.11 12.70
CA ALA A 434 -27.77 -31.95 13.83
C ALA A 434 -29.25 -32.34 13.84
N ARG A 435 -30.15 -31.43 13.44
CA ARG A 435 -31.57 -31.73 13.28
C ARG A 435 -31.79 -32.78 12.19
N GLU A 436 -31.19 -32.59 11.01
CA GLU A 436 -31.28 -33.51 9.89
C GLU A 436 -30.67 -34.88 10.23
N ALA A 437 -29.56 -34.90 10.99
CA ALA A 437 -28.96 -36.13 11.50
C ALA A 437 -29.90 -36.89 12.42
N ALA A 438 -30.58 -36.18 13.35
CA ALA A 438 -31.57 -36.78 14.21
C ALA A 438 -32.74 -37.38 13.42
N GLU A 439 -33.25 -36.66 12.41
CA GLU A 439 -34.31 -37.14 11.51
C GLU A 439 -33.88 -38.39 10.74
N ALA A 440 -32.70 -38.35 10.12
CA ALA A 440 -32.15 -39.47 9.35
C ALA A 440 -31.82 -40.70 10.22
N GLY A 441 -31.51 -40.49 11.50
CA GLY A 441 -31.22 -41.55 12.47
C GLY A 441 -32.41 -42.01 13.30
N GLY A 442 -33.62 -41.47 13.07
CA GLY A 442 -34.82 -41.81 13.83
C GLY A 442 -34.84 -41.30 15.29
N ALA A 443 -33.99 -40.33 15.62
CA ALA A 443 -33.97 -39.63 16.90
C ALA A 443 -34.89 -38.40 16.88
N ASN A 444 -35.20 -37.84 18.06
CA ASN A 444 -36.03 -36.64 18.17
C ASN A 444 -35.28 -35.40 17.63
N PRO A 445 -35.76 -34.75 16.54
CA PRO A 445 -35.10 -33.58 15.96
C PRO A 445 -35.12 -32.36 16.89
N GLY A 446 -36.05 -32.32 17.84
CA GLY A 446 -36.13 -31.28 18.86
C GLY A 446 -34.92 -31.22 19.81
N LEU A 447 -34.10 -32.29 19.86
CA LEU A 447 -32.84 -32.29 20.61
C LEU A 447 -31.83 -31.27 20.05
N ALA A 448 -31.91 -30.95 18.76
CA ALA A 448 -31.07 -29.95 18.11
C ALA A 448 -31.59 -28.51 18.32
N SER A 449 -32.75 -28.31 18.94
CA SER A 449 -33.39 -26.99 19.01
C SER A 449 -32.62 -26.01 19.88
N VAL A 450 -32.08 -24.96 19.26
CA VAL A 450 -31.41 -23.85 19.93
C VAL A 450 -31.94 -22.54 19.36
N ASN A 451 -32.37 -21.61 20.22
CA ASN A 451 -32.75 -20.27 19.79
C ASN A 451 -31.51 -19.36 19.72
N LEU A 452 -31.03 -19.14 18.49
CA LEU A 452 -29.92 -18.24 18.16
C LEU A 452 -30.40 -16.83 17.73
N GLY A 453 -31.69 -16.52 17.89
CA GLY A 453 -32.26 -15.25 17.44
C GLY A 453 -32.24 -15.07 15.92
N GLN A 454 -32.38 -13.83 15.47
CA GLN A 454 -32.40 -13.48 14.05
C GLN A 454 -31.05 -13.81 13.38
N PRO A 455 -31.04 -14.33 12.14
CA PRO A 455 -29.83 -14.48 11.35
C PRO A 455 -29.06 -13.17 11.24
N MET A 456 -27.75 -13.26 11.39
CA MET A 456 -26.89 -12.10 11.21
C MET A 456 -26.47 -11.99 9.75
N GLU A 457 -26.90 -10.90 9.11
CA GLU A 457 -26.43 -10.53 7.78
C GLU A 457 -25.23 -9.58 7.88
N ALA A 458 -24.34 -9.63 6.89
CA ALA A 458 -23.19 -8.72 6.83
C ALA A 458 -23.66 -7.27 6.71
N GLY A 459 -23.19 -6.39 7.59
CA GLY A 459 -23.62 -4.98 7.63
C GLY A 459 -24.91 -4.73 8.40
N SER A 460 -25.51 -5.76 9.02
CA SER A 460 -26.60 -5.58 9.97
C SER A 460 -26.10 -4.98 11.29
N CYS A 461 -27.00 -4.39 12.10
CA CYS A 461 -26.66 -3.87 13.43
C CYS A 461 -25.98 -4.95 14.30
N ALA A 462 -26.44 -6.21 14.17
CA ALA A 462 -25.90 -7.35 14.91
C ALA A 462 -24.47 -7.72 14.51
N SER A 463 -24.01 -7.36 13.29
CA SER A 463 -22.64 -7.62 12.85
C SER A 463 -21.59 -6.87 13.66
N CYS A 464 -21.96 -5.71 14.23
CA CYS A 464 -21.12 -4.97 15.16
C CYS A 464 -21.59 -5.15 16.61
N HIS A 465 -22.90 -5.15 16.86
CA HIS A 465 -23.48 -5.25 18.21
C HIS A 465 -23.86 -6.68 18.57
N TYR A 466 -23.04 -7.65 18.20
CA TYR A 466 -23.30 -9.06 18.46
C TYR A 466 -23.40 -9.32 19.98
N GLY A 467 -24.50 -9.93 20.42
CA GLY A 467 -24.78 -10.16 21.84
C GLY A 467 -25.57 -9.05 22.53
N VAL A 468 -25.71 -7.87 21.91
CA VAL A 468 -26.59 -6.82 22.46
C VAL A 468 -28.03 -7.31 22.55
N ASP A 469 -28.45 -8.12 21.58
CA ASP A 469 -29.74 -8.81 21.52
C ASP A 469 -29.91 -9.78 22.69
N GLY A 470 -28.83 -10.41 23.16
CA GLY A 470 -28.80 -11.26 24.35
C GLY A 470 -28.70 -10.48 25.67
N GLY A 471 -28.37 -9.19 25.62
CA GLY A 471 -28.10 -8.32 26.76
C GLY A 471 -29.20 -8.35 27.83
N GLY A 472 -28.77 -8.24 29.08
CA GLY A 472 -29.60 -8.41 30.27
C GLY A 472 -30.74 -7.39 30.42
N LEU A 473 -30.85 -6.80 31.61
CA LEU A 473 -31.88 -5.80 31.88
C LEU A 473 -31.41 -4.44 31.37
N VAL A 474 -32.20 -3.84 30.47
CA VAL A 474 -32.00 -2.46 29.99
C VAL A 474 -33.02 -1.55 30.64
N THR A 475 -32.62 -0.33 31.00
CA THR A 475 -33.50 0.68 31.60
C THR A 475 -33.64 1.87 30.66
N TRP A 476 -34.87 2.20 30.28
CA TRP A 476 -35.18 3.38 29.48
C TRP A 476 -36.32 4.17 30.12
N LYS A 477 -36.07 5.46 30.39
CA LYS A 477 -37.03 6.38 31.05
C LYS A 477 -37.68 5.77 32.30
N GLY A 478 -36.89 5.05 33.11
CA GLY A 478 -37.34 4.42 34.37
C GLY A 478 -38.05 3.07 34.22
N ARG A 479 -38.27 2.56 32.99
CA ARG A 479 -38.77 1.20 32.76
C ARG A 479 -37.61 0.25 32.48
N THR A 480 -37.53 -0.83 33.26
CA THR A 480 -36.52 -1.87 33.11
C THR A 480 -37.12 -3.10 32.45
N PHE A 481 -36.48 -3.61 31.40
CA PHE A 481 -36.96 -4.80 30.69
C PHE A 481 -35.79 -5.66 30.19
N PRO A 482 -35.98 -6.98 30.04
CA PRO A 482 -34.97 -7.85 29.42
C PRO A 482 -34.96 -7.64 27.90
N HIS A 483 -33.81 -7.25 27.35
CA HIS A 483 -33.69 -6.98 25.91
C HIS A 483 -33.93 -8.26 25.09
N ARG A 484 -33.32 -9.37 25.51
CA ARG A 484 -33.46 -10.72 24.91
C ARG A 484 -34.89 -11.21 24.68
N ARG A 485 -35.85 -10.80 25.51
CA ARG A 485 -37.25 -11.21 25.31
C ARG A 485 -37.84 -10.63 24.03
N HIS A 486 -37.39 -9.45 23.63
CA HIS A 486 -37.93 -8.71 22.50
C HIS A 486 -37.17 -9.07 21.21
N THR A 487 -35.85 -9.12 21.28
CA THR A 487 -34.97 -9.38 20.12
C THR A 487 -34.87 -10.88 19.82
N VAL A 488 -34.40 -11.71 20.76
CA VAL A 488 -34.13 -13.14 20.52
C VAL A 488 -35.38 -14.01 20.64
N ASN A 489 -36.22 -13.77 21.64
CA ASN A 489 -37.39 -14.63 21.86
C ASN A 489 -38.60 -14.24 21.00
N ALA A 490 -38.86 -12.93 20.87
CA ALA A 490 -39.98 -12.41 20.06
C ALA A 490 -39.57 -12.05 18.62
N GLY A 491 -38.28 -11.89 18.34
CA GLY A 491 -37.77 -11.71 16.98
C GLY A 491 -37.90 -10.29 16.43
N PHE A 492 -38.05 -9.25 17.26
CA PHE A 492 -38.19 -7.87 16.77
C PHE A 492 -36.91 -7.33 16.13
N ASP A 493 -37.08 -6.58 15.05
CA ASP A 493 -35.99 -5.83 14.41
C ASP A 493 -35.49 -4.71 15.33
N CYS A 494 -34.18 -4.43 15.29
CA CYS A 494 -33.57 -3.39 16.10
C CYS A 494 -34.21 -2.01 15.84
N GLN A 495 -34.61 -1.71 14.60
CA GLN A 495 -35.14 -0.43 14.19
C GLN A 495 -36.55 -0.14 14.74
N VAL A 496 -37.21 -1.15 15.32
CA VAL A 496 -38.47 -0.96 16.06
C VAL A 496 -38.26 -0.03 17.26
N CYS A 497 -37.06 -0.04 17.84
CA CYS A 497 -36.72 0.77 19.01
C CYS A 497 -35.53 1.71 18.78
N HIS A 498 -34.60 1.33 17.90
CA HIS A 498 -33.39 2.09 17.57
C HIS A 498 -33.53 2.79 16.23
N THR A 499 -32.73 3.83 16.06
CA THR A 499 -32.58 4.51 14.77
C THR A 499 -31.83 3.64 13.75
N PRO A 500 -32.03 3.90 12.45
CA PRO A 500 -31.23 3.29 11.39
C PRO A 500 -29.76 3.74 11.47
N MET A 501 -28.89 3.07 10.69
CA MET A 501 -27.43 3.22 10.76
C MET A 501 -26.93 4.62 10.35
N ASP A 502 -27.64 5.33 9.48
CA ASP A 502 -27.35 6.71 9.07
C ASP A 502 -27.59 7.72 10.21
N GLU A 503 -28.42 7.37 11.19
CA GLU A 503 -28.65 8.14 12.42
C GLU A 503 -28.22 7.35 13.67
N HIS A 504 -27.11 6.62 13.58
CA HIS A 504 -26.65 5.66 14.62
C HIS A 504 -26.68 6.23 16.05
N GLY A 505 -27.09 5.39 17.02
CA GLY A 505 -27.08 5.71 18.45
C GLY A 505 -28.37 6.33 19.00
N GLY A 506 -29.34 6.66 18.14
CA GLY A 506 -30.65 7.18 18.53
C GLY A 506 -31.72 6.11 18.82
N LEU A 507 -32.88 6.56 19.30
CA LEU A 507 -34.07 5.73 19.54
C LEU A 507 -35.26 6.24 18.72
N THR A 508 -36.05 5.33 18.17
CA THR A 508 -37.34 5.64 17.51
C THR A 508 -38.49 5.76 18.51
N LEU A 509 -38.27 5.35 19.77
CA LEU A 509 -39.26 5.40 20.85
C LEU A 509 -39.50 6.83 21.36
N ALA A 510 -40.70 7.37 21.14
CA ALA A 510 -41.08 8.70 21.62
C ALA A 510 -41.31 8.76 23.15
N SER A 511 -42.01 7.76 23.73
CA SER A 511 -42.33 7.73 25.16
C SER A 511 -42.52 6.30 25.70
N THR A 512 -42.55 6.16 27.03
CA THR A 512 -42.80 4.87 27.69
C THR A 512 -44.18 4.29 27.38
N ALA A 513 -45.13 5.10 26.89
CA ALA A 513 -46.44 4.63 26.43
C ALA A 513 -46.34 3.67 25.23
N THR A 514 -45.27 3.73 24.43
CA THR A 514 -45.07 2.80 23.31
C THR A 514 -44.99 1.34 23.77
N CYS A 515 -44.46 1.10 24.97
CA CYS A 515 -44.40 -0.25 25.55
C CYS A 515 -45.79 -0.80 25.90
N ASP A 516 -46.76 0.07 26.19
CA ASP A 516 -48.11 -0.33 26.64
C ASP A 516 -48.95 -0.94 25.50
N ASN A 517 -48.53 -0.75 24.24
CA ASN A 517 -49.16 -1.37 23.06
C ASN A 517 -49.04 -2.90 23.04
N CYS A 518 -48.05 -3.46 23.73
CA CYS A 518 -47.82 -4.91 23.81
C CYS A 518 -47.80 -5.42 25.25
N HIS A 519 -47.39 -4.58 26.21
CA HIS A 519 -47.42 -4.90 27.64
C HIS A 519 -48.66 -4.25 28.27
N HIS A 520 -49.71 -5.03 28.44
CA HIS A 520 -50.88 -4.60 29.20
C HIS A 520 -50.48 -4.40 30.67
N ILE A 521 -50.05 -3.20 31.03
CA ILE A 521 -49.95 -2.79 32.42
C ILE A 521 -51.38 -2.70 32.93
N SER A 522 -51.83 -3.71 33.67
CA SER A 522 -53.05 -3.59 34.46
C SER A 522 -52.77 -2.56 35.55
N ASP A 523 -53.05 -1.31 35.24
CA ASP A 523 -53.07 -0.24 36.24
C ASP A 523 -54.34 -0.42 37.07
N SER A 524 -54.32 -1.38 38.00
CA SER A 524 -55.39 -1.56 38.97
C SER A 524 -54.82 -2.03 40.29
N ARG A 525 -54.39 -1.09 41.13
CA ARG A 525 -54.73 -1.19 42.55
C ARG A 525 -56.24 -0.99 42.66
N LYS A 526 -57.02 -2.07 42.59
CA LYS A 526 -58.40 -2.07 43.09
C LYS A 526 -58.43 -2.84 44.41
N PRO A 527 -58.96 -2.26 45.51
CA PRO A 527 -59.20 -3.01 46.72
C PRO A 527 -60.32 -4.03 46.44
N ALA A 528 -60.15 -5.23 46.99
CA ALA A 528 -61.14 -6.30 46.89
C ALA A 528 -62.47 -5.83 47.49
N VAL A 529 -63.50 -5.70 46.66
CA VAL A 529 -64.89 -5.64 47.10
C VAL A 529 -65.60 -6.84 46.47
N PHE A 530 -65.97 -7.77 47.34
CA PHE A 530 -66.88 -8.87 47.03
C PHE A 530 -68.25 -8.31 46.64
N VAL A 531 -68.72 -8.61 45.43
CA VAL A 531 -70.16 -8.59 45.11
C VAL A 531 -70.47 -9.81 44.24
N THR A 532 -71.53 -10.50 44.65
CA THR A 532 -72.07 -11.77 44.18
C THR A 532 -72.96 -11.62 42.93
N THR A 533 -72.64 -12.35 41.84
CA THR A 533 -73.52 -13.00 40.79
C THR A 533 -74.66 -12.23 40.07
N PRO A 534 -75.21 -12.69 38.91
CA PRO A 534 -74.77 -13.72 37.94
C PRO A 534 -74.89 -13.33 36.43
N LEU A 535 -74.23 -14.17 35.60
CA LEU A 535 -74.40 -14.54 34.18
C LEU A 535 -75.42 -13.80 33.27
N ARG A 536 -74.93 -13.34 32.11
CA ARG A 536 -75.70 -13.32 30.84
C ARG A 536 -74.80 -13.56 29.62
N GLU A 537 -75.44 -14.08 28.59
CA GLU A 537 -74.95 -14.92 27.51
C GLU A 537 -74.15 -14.19 26.41
N THR A 538 -73.35 -14.97 25.68
CA THR A 538 -72.68 -14.65 24.42
C THR A 538 -73.67 -14.28 23.30
N PRO A 539 -73.26 -13.56 22.23
CA PRO A 539 -72.80 -14.30 21.04
C PRO A 539 -71.68 -13.62 20.20
N SER A 540 -70.87 -14.47 19.55
CA SER A 540 -70.13 -14.23 18.28
C SER A 540 -71.14 -14.19 17.10
N PRO A 541 -70.85 -13.87 15.81
CA PRO A 541 -69.59 -13.62 15.08
C PRO A 541 -69.68 -12.33 14.20
N SER A 542 -68.69 -11.88 13.42
CA SER A 542 -68.36 -12.42 12.10
C SER A 542 -67.26 -11.60 11.40
N ARG A 543 -66.64 -12.28 10.42
CA ARG A 543 -65.62 -11.81 9.49
C ARG A 543 -66.10 -10.64 8.63
N GLY A 544 -65.20 -9.70 8.39
CA GLY A 544 -65.22 -8.79 7.24
C GLY A 544 -63.81 -8.67 6.68
N GLU A 545 -63.56 -9.31 5.54
CA GLU A 545 -62.53 -8.87 4.59
C GLU A 545 -62.89 -7.48 4.08
N VAL A 546 -61.90 -6.68 3.66
CA VAL A 546 -61.89 -5.92 2.39
C VAL A 546 -60.67 -4.99 2.32
N SER A 547 -59.90 -5.22 1.24
CA SER A 547 -59.24 -4.24 0.35
C SER A 547 -58.10 -3.34 0.84
N SER A 548 -56.94 -3.65 0.24
CA SER A 548 -55.96 -2.74 -0.36
C SER A 548 -56.41 -1.29 -0.61
N THR A 549 -55.62 -0.35 -0.13
CA THR A 549 -55.36 0.95 -0.77
C THR A 549 -53.99 1.47 -0.34
N THR A 550 -53.10 1.65 -1.30
CA THR A 550 -51.89 2.48 -1.22
C THR A 550 -52.28 3.95 -1.06
N PRO A 551 -51.58 4.74 -0.22
CA PRO A 551 -51.60 6.19 -0.35
C PRO A 551 -50.30 6.73 -0.96
N ILE A 552 -50.53 7.76 -1.73
CA ILE A 552 -49.66 8.58 -2.55
C ILE A 552 -48.82 9.54 -1.67
N SER A 553 -47.59 9.82 -2.12
CA SER A 553 -46.68 10.86 -1.63
C SER A 553 -47.17 12.28 -1.94
N PRO A 554 -46.88 13.27 -1.08
CA PRO A 554 -46.84 14.66 -1.55
C PRO A 554 -45.69 15.45 -0.92
N TRP A 555 -44.59 15.70 -1.64
CA TRP A 555 -43.75 16.89 -1.39
C TRP A 555 -43.05 17.32 -2.68
N ASP A 556 -43.65 18.28 -3.37
CA ASP A 556 -42.99 19.16 -4.35
C ASP A 556 -43.08 20.59 -3.81
N SER A 557 -41.93 21.24 -3.63
CA SER A 557 -41.81 22.70 -3.57
C SER A 557 -40.37 23.17 -3.83
N ALA A 558 -40.18 23.70 -5.04
CA ALA A 558 -39.35 24.86 -5.41
C ALA A 558 -37.81 24.75 -5.46
N ALA A 559 -37.27 24.80 -6.68
CA ALA A 559 -36.19 25.72 -7.08
C ALA A 559 -36.13 25.89 -8.61
N THR A 560 -35.90 27.12 -9.08
CA THR A 560 -35.82 27.58 -10.48
C THR A 560 -34.36 27.58 -11.01
N PRO A 561 -34.04 28.10 -12.22
CA PRO A 561 -33.70 27.28 -13.39
C PRO A 561 -32.22 27.37 -13.80
N ALA A 562 -31.58 26.23 -14.07
CA ALA A 562 -30.24 26.20 -14.65
C ALA A 562 -30.28 26.12 -16.20
N THR A 563 -29.42 26.94 -16.78
CA THR A 563 -29.19 27.26 -18.18
C THR A 563 -28.89 26.05 -19.06
N ARG A 564 -29.51 26.00 -20.26
CA ARG A 564 -29.19 25.05 -21.35
C ARG A 564 -27.75 25.22 -21.83
N LEU A 565 -26.98 24.14 -21.83
CA LEU A 565 -25.77 23.99 -22.66
C LEU A 565 -25.87 22.72 -23.53
N LEU A 566 -25.49 22.87 -24.79
CA LEU A 566 -25.54 21.89 -25.88
C LEU A 566 -24.53 20.74 -25.70
N PRO A 567 -24.78 19.55 -26.27
CA PRO A 567 -23.87 18.41 -26.16
C PRO A 567 -22.67 18.53 -27.10
N TRP A 568 -21.46 18.40 -26.55
CA TRP A 568 -20.21 18.28 -27.30
C TRP A 568 -20.05 16.87 -27.86
N ARG A 569 -19.80 16.78 -29.18
CA ARG A 569 -19.43 15.56 -29.88
C ARG A 569 -17.95 15.22 -29.61
N CYS A 570 -17.68 14.07 -29.00
CA CYS A 570 -16.32 13.53 -28.94
C CYS A 570 -15.87 13.05 -30.33
N ARG A 571 -14.83 13.69 -30.89
CA ARG A 571 -14.04 13.16 -32.01
C ARG A 571 -13.08 12.10 -31.48
N ARG A 572 -13.08 10.91 -32.09
CA ARG A 572 -12.04 9.89 -31.92
C ARG A 572 -10.72 10.40 -32.51
N ILE A 573 -9.64 10.30 -31.74
CA ILE A 573 -8.24 10.40 -32.20
C ILE A 573 -7.71 8.95 -32.30
N PRO A 574 -7.01 8.54 -33.37
CA PRO A 574 -6.50 7.18 -33.52
C PRO A 574 -5.26 6.94 -32.65
N ALA A 575 -5.17 5.74 -32.06
CA ALA A 575 -4.00 5.24 -31.35
C ALA A 575 -2.83 4.94 -32.31
N PRO A 576 -1.57 5.07 -31.88
CA PRO A 576 -0.42 4.70 -32.71
C PRO A 576 -0.29 3.17 -32.83
N ALA A 577 0.20 2.74 -33.99
CA ALA A 577 0.32 1.35 -34.41
C ALA A 577 1.33 0.55 -33.57
N VAL A 578 0.90 -0.62 -33.10
CA VAL A 578 1.77 -1.65 -32.51
C VAL A 578 2.37 -2.49 -33.63
N ILE A 579 3.69 -2.51 -33.72
CA ILE A 579 4.46 -3.36 -34.63
C ILE A 579 4.43 -4.79 -34.08
N ALA A 580 3.86 -5.71 -34.87
CA ALA A 580 3.83 -7.13 -34.57
C ALA A 580 5.21 -7.77 -34.84
N PHE A 581 5.86 -8.31 -33.81
CA PHE A 581 6.98 -9.22 -33.98
C PHE A 581 6.47 -10.64 -34.27
N THR A 582 6.94 -11.18 -35.39
CA THR A 582 6.68 -12.53 -35.87
C THR A 582 7.35 -13.58 -34.98
N THR A 583 6.64 -14.67 -34.77
CA THR A 583 7.03 -15.86 -34.02
C THR A 583 8.14 -16.64 -34.72
N LEU A 584 9.22 -16.97 -33.99
CA LEU A 584 10.20 -18.01 -34.35
C LEU A 584 9.94 -19.28 -33.51
N PRO A 585 10.18 -20.49 -34.06
CA PRO A 585 9.75 -21.75 -33.44
C PRO A 585 10.66 -22.21 -32.30
N ARG A 586 10.04 -22.81 -31.28
CA ARG A 586 10.67 -23.45 -30.11
C ARG A 586 11.68 -24.53 -30.56
N ARG A 587 12.94 -24.38 -30.14
CA ARG A 587 13.90 -25.49 -30.08
C ARG A 587 13.69 -26.27 -28.78
N THR A 588 13.48 -27.57 -28.94
CA THR A 588 13.49 -28.59 -27.89
C THR A 588 14.88 -28.67 -27.26
N VAL A 589 14.97 -28.47 -25.94
CA VAL A 589 16.16 -28.76 -25.15
C VAL A 589 15.94 -30.13 -24.48
N CYS A 590 16.75 -31.11 -24.85
CA CYS A 590 16.87 -32.38 -24.14
C CYS A 590 17.70 -32.16 -22.87
N SER A 591 17.13 -32.50 -21.71
CA SER A 591 17.83 -32.54 -20.43
C SER A 591 18.60 -33.86 -20.29
N ALA A 592 19.91 -33.78 -20.07
CA ALA A 592 20.74 -34.90 -19.66
C ALA A 592 20.93 -34.87 -18.14
N THR A 593 20.42 -35.89 -17.45
CA THR A 593 20.63 -36.15 -16.03
C THR A 593 22.03 -36.73 -15.83
N THR A 594 22.86 -36.06 -15.03
CA THR A 594 24.14 -36.59 -14.52
C THR A 594 23.98 -36.90 -13.03
N GLY A 595 24.23 -38.16 -12.66
CA GLY A 595 24.24 -38.63 -11.27
C GLY A 595 25.60 -38.41 -10.59
N PRO A 596 25.68 -38.51 -9.25
CA PRO A 596 26.88 -38.15 -8.49
C PRO A 596 27.96 -39.25 -8.52
N PRO A 597 29.25 -38.90 -8.35
CA PRO A 597 30.34 -39.87 -8.40
C PRO A 597 30.49 -40.62 -7.07
N ARG A 598 30.77 -41.92 -7.17
CA ARG A 598 31.18 -42.77 -6.04
C ARG A 598 32.65 -42.52 -5.70
N ALA A 599 32.93 -42.29 -4.42
CA ALA A 599 34.28 -42.27 -3.87
C ALA A 599 34.86 -43.69 -3.74
N ARG A 600 36.13 -43.82 -4.13
CA ARG A 600 37.14 -44.70 -3.52
C ARG A 600 38.34 -43.84 -3.18
#